data_AF-A0A485KWV3-F1
#
_entry.id   AF-A0A485KWV3-F1
#
_cell.length_a   1.000
_cell.length_b   1.000
_cell.length_c   1.000
_cell.angle_alpha   90.00
_cell.angle_beta   90.00
_cell.angle_gamma   90.00
#
_symmetry.space_group_name_H-M   'P 1'
#
loop_
_entity.id
_entity.type
_entity.pdbx_description
1 polymer ?
#
loop_
_entity_poly.entity_id
_entity_poly.type
_entity_poly.pdbx_seq_one_letter_code
_entity_poly.pdbx_strand_id
1 'polypeptide(L)'
;MGARELTDNEREAILREVLLRSNGTYMKRLPNGFGNEMASKYNCDERTIRRVLQRAKEQGAVDGNMAVSVASRKKSHVGRKIASTPDQVKAKLLGVPFEHCALSLLRLE
;
A
#
# COMPACT_ATOMS: atom_id res chain seq x y z
N MET A 1 -22.30 -2.88 -12.72
CA MET A 1 -21.97 -1.47 -12.45
C MET A 1 -20.59 -1.42 -11.82
N GLY A 2 -19.68 -0.58 -12.32
CA GLY A 2 -18.33 -0.47 -11.77
C GLY A 2 -18.40 0.04 -10.32
N ALA A 3 -17.80 -0.70 -9.39
CA ALA A 3 -17.74 -0.27 -8.00
C ALA A 3 -17.00 1.08 -7.91
N ARG A 4 -17.62 2.06 -7.24
CA ARG A 4 -16.97 3.34 -6.92
C ARG A 4 -15.68 3.07 -6.15
N GLU A 5 -14.59 3.65 -6.63
CA GLU A 5 -13.30 3.56 -5.94
C GLU A 5 -13.25 4.57 -4.80
N LEU A 6 -12.84 4.09 -3.62
CA LEU A 6 -12.59 4.94 -2.46
C LEU A 6 -11.25 5.66 -2.60
N THR A 7 -11.25 6.95 -2.31
CA THR A 7 -10.03 7.76 -2.14
C THR A 7 -9.22 7.29 -0.94
N ASP A 8 -7.93 7.65 -0.88
CA ASP A 8 -7.08 7.26 0.25
C ASP A 8 -7.55 7.87 1.58
N ASN A 9 -8.09 9.09 1.54
CA ASN A 9 -8.71 9.73 2.70
C ASN A 9 -9.94 8.96 3.20
N GLU A 10 -10.81 8.48 2.30
CA GLU A 10 -11.97 7.66 2.67
C GLU A 10 -11.55 6.30 3.25
N ARG A 11 -10.52 5.68 2.68
CA ARG A 11 -9.94 4.42 3.20
C ARG A 11 -9.39 4.62 4.62
N GLU A 12 -8.71 5.73 4.87
CA GLU A 12 -8.21 6.07 6.19
C GLU A 12 -9.34 6.40 7.17
N ALA A 13 -10.37 7.13 6.72
CA ALA A 13 -11.54 7.43 7.55
C ALA A 13 -12.26 6.17 8.02
N ILE A 14 -12.41 5.16 7.16
CA ILE A 14 -12.94 3.84 7.54
C ILE A 14 -12.10 3.20 8.65
N LEU A 15 -10.77 3.25 8.53
CA LEU A 15 -9.87 2.70 9.55
C LEU A 15 -10.01 3.45 10.89
N ARG A 16 -10.09 4.77 10.85
CA ARG A 16 -10.29 5.62 12.04
C ARG A 16 -11.62 5.32 12.73
N GLU A 17 -12.70 5.12 11.98
CA GLU A 17 -14.01 4.75 12.54
C GLU A 17 -13.99 3.40 13.25
N VAL A 18 -13.26 2.41 12.71
CA VAL A 18 -13.06 1.13 13.41
C VAL A 18 -12.39 1.37 14.76
N LEU A 19 -11.29 2.12 14.79
CA LEU A 19 -10.54 2.40 16.03
C LEU A 19 -11.37 3.19 17.04
N LEU A 20 -12.16 4.16 16.58
CA LEU A 20 -13.08 4.94 17.42
C LEU A 20 -14.14 4.07 18.07
N ARG A 21 -14.71 3.11 17.34
CA ARG A 21 -15.75 2.20 17.85
C ARG A 21 -15.22 1.28 18.97
N SER A 22 -13.91 1.07 19.03
CA SER A 22 -13.26 0.14 19.96
C SER A 22 -12.32 0.81 20.95
N ASN A 23 -12.62 2.07 21.29
CA ASN A 23 -11.89 2.86 22.28
C ASN A 23 -10.38 2.92 22.01
N GLY A 24 -9.98 2.99 20.74
CA GLY A 24 -8.59 3.21 20.31
C GLY A 24 -7.78 1.94 20.03
N THR A 25 -8.31 0.74 20.30
CA THR A 25 -7.63 -0.53 19.98
C THR A 25 -8.27 -1.21 18.77
N TYR A 26 -7.49 -1.84 17.89
CA TYR A 26 -8.10 -2.50 16.72
C TYR A 26 -8.81 -3.79 17.12
N MET A 27 -10.12 -3.90 16.83
CA MET A 27 -10.89 -5.10 17.20
C MET A 27 -10.42 -6.34 16.42
N LYS A 28 -10.14 -7.44 17.13
CA LYS A 28 -9.90 -8.76 16.51
C LYS A 28 -11.08 -9.18 15.60
N ARG A 29 -12.30 -8.91 16.06
CA ARG A 29 -13.55 -9.22 15.33
C ARG A 29 -14.42 -7.97 15.24
N LEU A 30 -14.83 -7.63 14.02
CA LEU A 30 -15.77 -6.54 13.79
C LEU A 30 -17.19 -6.96 14.18
N PRO A 31 -18.01 -6.04 14.70
CA PRO A 31 -19.43 -6.29 14.96
C PRO A 31 -20.15 -6.77 13.71
N ASN A 32 -21.18 -7.62 13.90
CA ASN A 32 -22.04 -8.05 12.80
C ASN A 32 -22.70 -6.82 12.15
N GLY A 33 -22.73 -6.79 10.82
CA GLY A 33 -23.32 -5.67 10.08
C GLY A 33 -22.43 -4.43 9.93
N PHE A 34 -21.28 -4.35 10.63
CA PHE A 34 -20.37 -3.20 10.53
C PHE A 34 -19.91 -2.94 9.08
N GLY A 35 -19.63 -4.01 8.33
CA GLY A 35 -19.24 -3.90 6.92
C GLY A 35 -20.33 -3.23 6.08
N ASN A 36 -21.59 -3.62 6.29
CA ASN A 36 -22.75 -3.06 5.57
C ASN A 36 -23.02 -1.61 5.97
N GLU A 37 -22.87 -1.26 7.25
CA GLU A 37 -23.02 0.11 7.73
C GLU A 37 -22.01 1.05 7.05
N MET A 38 -20.73 0.65 7.02
CA MET A 38 -19.68 1.41 6.33
C MET A 38 -19.90 1.42 4.82
N ALA A 39 -20.32 0.31 4.22
CA ALA A 39 -20.63 0.22 2.79
C ALA A 39 -21.70 1.25 2.39
N SER A 40 -22.78 1.33 3.17
CA SER A 40 -23.84 2.33 2.98
C SER A 40 -23.33 3.76 3.19
N LYS A 41 -22.55 4.01 4.25
CA LYS A 41 -22.01 5.34 4.58
C LYS A 41 -21.10 5.89 3.49
N TYR A 42 -20.21 5.05 2.96
CA TYR A 42 -19.24 5.44 1.94
C TYR A 42 -19.74 5.16 0.50
N ASN A 43 -20.99 4.73 0.34
CA ASN A 43 -21.60 4.36 -0.95
C ASN A 43 -20.67 3.45 -1.78
N CYS A 44 -20.29 2.32 -1.19
CA CYS A 44 -19.40 1.34 -1.80
C CYS A 44 -19.86 -0.09 -1.48
N ASP A 45 -19.26 -1.09 -2.13
CA ASP A 45 -19.57 -2.49 -1.87
C ASP A 45 -18.95 -2.97 -0.55
N GLU A 46 -19.64 -3.85 0.17
CA GLU A 46 -19.15 -4.42 1.44
C GLU A 46 -17.77 -5.10 1.26
N ARG A 47 -17.51 -5.71 0.10
CA ARG A 47 -16.21 -6.32 -0.21
C ARG A 47 -15.07 -5.30 -0.21
N THR A 48 -15.35 -4.05 -0.59
CA THR A 48 -14.36 -2.96 -0.57
C THR A 48 -13.98 -2.62 0.87
N ILE A 49 -14.96 -2.48 1.76
CA ILE A 49 -14.72 -2.27 3.20
C ILE A 49 -13.89 -3.43 3.77
N ARG A 50 -14.28 -4.67 3.50
CA ARG A 50 -13.55 -5.86 3.97
C ARG A 50 -12.10 -5.87 3.50
N ARG A 51 -11.82 -5.50 2.24
CA ARG A 51 -10.46 -5.41 1.69
C ARG A 51 -9.61 -4.33 2.37
N VAL A 52 -10.19 -3.17 2.68
CA VAL A 52 -9.49 -2.10 3.41
C VAL A 52 -9.08 -2.58 4.79
N LEU A 53 -10.01 -3.18 5.54
CA LEU A 53 -9.75 -3.65 6.90
C LEU A 53 -8.83 -4.86 6.94
N GLN A 54 -8.90 -5.75 5.95
CA GLN A 54 -7.99 -6.88 5.82
C GLN A 54 -6.53 -6.41 5.68
N ARG A 55 -6.27 -5.34 4.92
CA ARG A 55 -4.91 -4.79 4.80
C ARG A 55 -4.35 -4.25 6.11
N ALA A 56 -5.20 -3.62 6.92
CA ALA A 56 -4.77 -3.17 8.24
C ALA A 56 -4.42 -4.38 9.14
N LYS A 57 -5.21 -5.46 9.07
CA LYS A 57 -4.91 -6.71 9.78
C LYS A 57 -3.60 -7.35 9.33
N GLU A 58 -3.35 -7.44 8.03
CA GLU A 58 -2.11 -8.02 7.47
C GLU A 58 -0.85 -7.27 7.89
N GLN A 59 -0.97 -5.98 8.21
CA GLN A 59 0.11 -5.14 8.72
C GLN A 59 0.21 -5.14 10.25
N GLY A 60 -0.56 -5.98 10.95
CA GLY A 60 -0.47 -6.12 12.41
C GLY A 60 -1.27 -5.10 13.21
N ALA A 61 -2.28 -4.43 12.64
CA ALA A 61 -3.13 -3.51 13.40
C ALA A 61 -3.79 -4.18 14.62
N VAL A 62 -4.13 -5.48 14.49
CA VAL A 62 -4.70 -6.30 15.57
C VAL A 62 -3.71 -6.51 16.72
N ASP A 63 -2.41 -6.57 16.40
CA ASP A 63 -1.33 -6.81 17.35
C ASP A 63 -0.80 -5.51 17.97
N GLY A 64 -1.43 -4.37 17.64
CA GLY A 64 -1.07 -3.05 18.16
C GLY A 64 -0.14 -2.24 17.26
N ASN A 65 0.15 -2.68 16.03
CA ASN A 65 0.88 -1.84 15.08
C ASN A 65 -0.02 -0.67 14.63
N MET A 66 0.30 0.55 15.07
CA MET A 66 -0.41 1.77 14.70
C MET A 66 0.11 2.41 13.40
N ALA A 67 1.27 1.96 12.89
CA ALA A 67 1.84 2.42 11.63
C ALA A 67 1.32 1.54 10.47
N VAL A 68 0.09 1.81 10.04
CA VAL A 68 -0.62 1.02 9.02
C VAL A 68 -0.99 1.88 7.81
N SER A 69 -0.76 1.36 6.60
CA SER A 69 -1.16 2.01 5.35
C SER A 69 -2.29 1.25 4.66
N VAL A 70 -3.43 1.92 4.45
CA VAL A 70 -4.60 1.37 3.74
C VAL A 70 -4.78 1.94 2.32
N ALA A 71 -3.82 2.73 1.85
CA ALA A 71 -3.84 3.40 0.55
C ALA A 71 -4.00 2.43 -0.62
N SER A 72 -4.61 2.89 -1.72
CA SER A 72 -4.81 2.07 -2.91
C SER A 72 -3.48 1.62 -3.52
N ARG A 73 -3.35 0.31 -3.81
CA ARG A 73 -2.15 -0.24 -4.46
C ARG A 73 -2.20 -0.14 -5.98
N LYS A 74 -3.27 0.42 -6.57
CA LYS A 74 -3.45 0.45 -8.03
C LYS A 74 -2.24 1.09 -8.72
N LYS A 75 -1.75 2.24 -8.23
CA LYS A 75 -0.55 2.89 -8.77
C LYS A 75 0.70 2.00 -8.75
N SER A 76 0.89 1.18 -7.72
CA SER A 76 1.99 0.20 -7.67
C SER A 76 1.79 -1.03 -8.58
N HIS A 77 0.57 -1.29 -9.03
CA HIS A 77 0.21 -2.48 -9.83
C HIS A 77 0.12 -2.22 -11.34
N VAL A 78 0.02 -0.94 -11.75
CA VAL A 78 0.03 -0.52 -13.17
C VAL A 78 1.40 -0.05 -13.67
N GLY A 79 2.47 -0.21 -12.88
CA GLY A 79 3.85 0.12 -13.29
C GLY A 79 4.60 -1.07 -13.88
N ARG A 80 5.65 -0.80 -14.68
CA ARG A 80 6.61 -1.81 -15.13
C ARG A 80 7.26 -2.44 -13.89
N LYS A 81 7.10 -3.75 -13.71
CA LYS A 81 7.77 -4.46 -12.60
C LYS A 81 9.28 -4.31 -12.75
N ILE A 82 9.96 -3.94 -11.67
CA ILE A 82 11.40 -3.81 -11.66
C ILE A 82 11.99 -5.22 -11.80
N ALA A 83 12.74 -5.46 -12.88
CA ALA A 83 13.28 -6.78 -13.22
C ALA A 83 14.48 -7.20 -12.35
N SER A 84 15.08 -6.29 -11.60
CA SER A 84 16.22 -6.57 -10.73
C SER A 84 16.03 -5.90 -9.37
N THR A 85 16.38 -6.63 -8.30
CA THR A 85 16.34 -6.07 -6.94
C THR A 85 17.44 -5.01 -6.76
N PRO A 86 17.33 -4.09 -5.79
CA PRO A 86 18.36 -3.10 -5.52
C PRO A 86 19.75 -3.72 -5.32
N ASP A 87 19.81 -4.87 -4.63
CA ASP A 87 21.05 -5.61 -4.41
C ASP A 87 21.62 -6.22 -5.70
N GLN A 88 20.76 -6.74 -6.59
CA GLN A 88 21.19 -7.22 -7.90
C GLN A 88 21.72 -6.09 -8.79
N VAL A 89 21.13 -4.90 -8.70
CA VAL A 89 21.62 -3.71 -9.43
C VAL A 89 22.97 -3.26 -8.88
N LYS A 90 23.13 -3.21 -7.56
CA LYS A 90 24.41 -2.90 -6.91
C LYS A 90 25.51 -3.89 -7.31
N ALA A 91 25.21 -5.19 -7.26
CA ALA A 91 26.17 -6.22 -7.67
C ALA A 91 26.58 -6.09 -9.15
N LYS A 92 25.61 -5.80 -10.03
CA LYS A 92 25.90 -5.54 -11.46
C LYS A 92 26.79 -4.31 -11.65
N LEU A 93 26.51 -3.21 -10.95
CA LEU A 93 27.31 -1.97 -11.02
C LEU A 93 28.76 -2.20 -10.55
N LEU A 94 28.95 -2.95 -9.46
CA LEU A 94 30.29 -3.28 -8.95
C LEU A 94 31.07 -4.23 -9.88
N GLY A 95 30.37 -5.02 -10.69
CA GLY A 95 30.98 -5.94 -11.67
C GLY A 95 31.33 -5.32 -13.02
N VAL A 96 30.98 -4.05 -13.27
CA VAL A 96 31.36 -3.38 -14.53
C VAL A 96 32.79 -2.84 -14.40
N PRO A 97 33.74 -3.25 -15.26
CA PRO A 97 35.04 -2.61 -15.30
C PRO A 97 34.87 -1.13 -15.69
N PHE A 98 35.44 -0.23 -14.91
CA PHE A 98 35.36 1.24 -15.06
C PHE A 98 36.02 1.77 -16.36
N GLU A 99 36.53 0.89 -17.21
CA GLU A 99 37.45 1.17 -18.32
C GLU A 99 36.82 1.88 -19.54
N HIS A 100 35.51 2.16 -19.54
CA HIS A 100 34.84 2.76 -20.70
C HIS A 100 34.42 4.23 -20.55
N CYS A 101 34.66 4.88 -19.41
CA CYS A 101 34.24 6.27 -19.21
C CYS A 101 35.37 7.31 -19.40
N ALA A 102 36.64 6.90 -19.40
CA ALA A 102 37.78 7.83 -19.47
C ALA A 102 38.23 8.18 -20.91
N LEU A 103 37.82 7.42 -21.93
CA LEU A 103 38.33 7.59 -23.30
C LEU A 103 37.55 8.58 -24.18
N SER A 104 36.42 9.11 -23.70
CA SER A 104 35.63 10.11 -24.44
C SER A 104 36.02 11.57 -24.14
N LEU A 105 36.88 11.82 -23.14
CA LEU A 105 37.35 13.18 -22.79
C LEU A 105 38.73 13.55 -23.34
N LEU A 106 39.48 12.61 -23.93
CA LEU A 106 40.83 12.82 -24.48
C LEU A 106 40.86 12.97 -26.01
N ARG A 107 39.77 13.45 -26.62
CA ARG A 107 39.72 13.69 -28.09
C ARG A 107 39.18 15.07 -28.44
N LEU A 108 39.66 16.08 -27.73
CA LEU A 108 39.48 17.50 -28.01
C LEU A 108 40.79 18.25 -27.66
N GLU A 109 41.88 17.86 -28.30
CA GLU A 109 43.08 18.68 -28.50
C GLU A 109 43.59 18.47 -29.92
#